data_AF-A0A4Y2BTX8-F1
#
_entry.id   AF-A0A4Y2BTX8-F1
#
_cell.length_a   1.000
_cell.length_b   1.000
_cell.length_c   1.000
_cell.angle_alpha   90.00
_cell.angle_beta   90.00
_cell.angle_gamma   90.00
#
_symmetry.space_group_name_H-M   'P 1'
#
loop_
_entity.id
_entity.type
_entity.pdbx_description
1 polymer ?
#
loop_
_entity_poly.entity_id
_entity_poly.type
_entity_poly.pdbx_seq_one_letter_code
_entity_poly.pdbx_strand_id
1 'polypeptide(L)'
;MLNNSNIGLTWFNIVLEVLHNANQITETAAERGKDQYAFCSVVKVRHQDEFENFLSECNLELDNFYYGLLSKEKKWEDLWQVVKLCFIFSHGNASVERGFSVNKTMLVENLKKQSLINHRRAYNGIKSLGGVENVSITKRMLLAVRGAKHPYRAGLVRKKEYLDKKASKTQEKRKLENELQQLYNQKRKIRLEKEKKETEFEEKIQILEEKKKSLL
;
A
#
# COMPACT_ATOMS: atom_id res chain seq x y z
N MET A 1 -1.29 31.28 34.95
CA MET A 1 -0.49 30.23 34.31
C MET A 1 -0.63 28.98 35.16
N LEU A 2 -1.41 28.01 34.72
CA LEU A 2 -1.67 26.78 35.48
C LEU A 2 -0.38 25.94 35.54
N ASN A 3 -0.11 25.35 36.70
CA ASN A 3 1.11 24.59 37.00
C ASN A 3 1.20 23.32 36.10
N ASN A 4 1.71 23.48 34.87
CA ASN A 4 1.94 22.37 33.91
C ASN A 4 2.81 21.24 34.49
N SER A 5 3.57 21.52 35.55
CA SER A 5 4.41 20.54 36.25
C SER A 5 3.60 19.41 36.89
N ASN A 6 2.37 19.67 37.36
CA ASN A 6 1.53 18.64 37.99
C ASN A 6 0.87 17.73 36.95
N ILE A 7 0.47 18.28 35.80
CA ILE A 7 -0.19 17.51 34.75
C ILE A 7 0.76 16.48 34.14
N GLY A 8 2.02 16.87 33.87
CA GLY A 8 3.03 15.96 33.32
C GLY A 8 3.32 14.78 34.24
N LEU A 9 3.44 15.03 35.54
CA LEU A 9 3.64 13.97 36.54
C LEU A 9 2.43 13.04 36.63
N THR A 10 1.20 13.56 36.56
CA THR A 10 -0.01 12.73 36.53
C THR A 10 -0.02 11.79 35.33
N TRP A 11 0.26 12.29 34.12
CA TRP A 11 0.34 11.45 32.93
C TRP A 11 1.46 10.43 33.00
N PHE A 12 2.61 10.82 33.54
CA PHE A 12 3.72 9.89 33.72
C PHE A 12 3.36 8.75 34.68
N ASN A 13 2.67 9.04 35.79
CA ASN A 13 2.18 8.01 36.70
C ASN A 13 1.21 7.04 36.02
N ILE A 14 0.31 7.54 35.16
CA ILE A 14 -0.60 6.69 34.38
C ILE A 14 0.21 5.77 33.44
N VAL A 15 1.26 6.29 32.79
CA VAL A 15 2.13 5.48 31.93
C VAL A 15 2.84 4.38 32.72
N LEU A 16 3.37 4.70 33.91
CA LEU A 16 4.00 3.71 34.79
C LEU A 16 3.02 2.62 35.22
N GLU A 17 1.81 2.99 35.60
CA GLU A 17 0.75 2.05 35.99
C GLU A 17 0.37 1.13 34.82
N VAL A 18 0.18 1.68 33.62
CA VAL A 18 -0.11 0.90 32.42
C VAL A 18 1.03 -0.08 32.10
N LEU A 19 2.29 0.38 32.17
CA LEU A 19 3.47 -0.45 31.91
C LEU A 19 3.63 -1.57 32.93
N HIS A 20 3.37 -1.29 34.20
CA HIS A 20 3.40 -2.27 35.27
C HIS A 20 2.30 -3.33 35.08
N ASN A 21 1.06 -2.89 34.84
CA ASN A 21 -0.08 -3.77 34.60
C ASN A 21 0.11 -4.66 33.36
N ALA A 22 0.85 -4.18 32.36
CA ALA A 22 1.22 -4.93 31.17
C ALA A 22 2.48 -5.82 31.35
N ASN A 23 3.00 -5.95 32.57
CA ASN A 23 4.21 -6.69 32.93
C ASN A 23 5.46 -6.26 32.13
N GLN A 24 5.53 -5.00 31.70
CA GLN A 24 6.67 -4.46 30.94
C GLN A 24 7.77 -3.90 31.85
N ILE A 25 7.43 -3.53 33.09
CA ILE A 25 8.34 -3.06 34.13
C ILE A 25 7.97 -3.68 35.48
N THR A 26 8.94 -3.80 36.39
CA THR A 26 8.68 -4.26 37.77
C THR A 26 8.12 -3.13 38.63
N GLU A 27 7.43 -3.47 39.72
CA GLU A 27 6.95 -2.50 40.72
C GLU A 27 8.07 -1.60 41.23
N THR A 28 9.22 -2.19 41.55
CA THR A 28 10.42 -1.46 41.99
C THR A 28 10.97 -0.51 40.93
N ALA A 29 10.89 -0.86 39.65
CA ALA A 29 11.31 0.02 38.56
C ALA A 29 10.29 1.15 38.32
N ALA A 30 8.99 0.89 38.53
CA ALA A 30 7.96 1.91 38.45
C ALA A 30 8.11 2.97 39.55
N GLU A 31 8.33 2.55 40.80
CA GLU A 31 8.60 3.45 41.92
C GLU A 31 9.87 4.28 41.71
N ARG A 32 10.99 3.62 41.36
CA ARG A 32 12.25 4.33 41.07
C ARG A 32 12.12 5.26 39.86
N GLY A 33 11.40 4.84 38.81
CA GLY A 33 11.13 5.68 37.64
C GLY A 33 10.33 6.94 37.99
N LYS A 34 9.36 6.82 38.91
CA LYS A 34 8.59 7.95 39.44
C LYS A 34 9.48 8.94 40.20
N ASP A 35 10.34 8.44 41.08
CA ASP A 35 11.28 9.29 41.83
C ASP A 35 12.28 9.98 40.88
N GLN A 36 12.74 9.25 39.87
CA GLN A 36 13.66 9.74 38.85
C GLN A 36 13.01 10.77 37.91
N TYR A 37 11.68 10.84 37.83
CA TYR A 37 10.98 11.87 37.04
C TYR A 37 11.31 13.32 37.50
N ALA A 38 11.88 13.48 38.69
CA ALA A 38 12.52 14.73 39.12
C ALA A 38 13.60 15.25 38.14
N PHE A 39 14.07 14.41 37.20
CA PHE A 39 14.87 14.82 36.04
C PHE A 39 14.29 16.03 35.31
N CYS A 40 12.96 16.17 35.20
CA CYS A 40 12.33 17.34 34.58
C CYS A 40 12.73 18.67 35.23
N SER A 41 12.99 18.66 36.54
CA SER A 41 13.51 19.84 37.25
C SER A 41 14.98 20.11 36.92
N VAL A 42 15.78 19.05 36.72
CA VAL A 42 17.19 19.16 36.30
C VAL A 42 17.28 19.72 34.88
N VAL A 43 16.40 19.28 33.97
CA VAL A 43 16.32 19.79 32.60
C VAL A 43 16.08 21.30 32.58
N LYS A 44 15.11 21.79 33.36
CA LYS A 44 14.80 23.23 33.45
C LYS A 44 15.97 24.09 33.91
N VAL A 45 16.89 23.53 34.70
CA VAL A 45 18.01 24.28 35.29
C VAL A 45 19.29 24.14 34.46
N ARG A 46 19.55 22.98 33.88
CA ARG A 46 20.86 22.64 33.27
C ARG A 46 20.83 22.40 31.77
N HIS A 47 19.69 22.02 31.22
CA HIS A 47 19.58 21.59 29.82
C HIS A 47 18.50 22.39 29.07
N GLN A 48 18.02 23.51 29.61
CA GLN A 48 16.96 24.29 28.97
C GLN A 48 17.37 24.74 27.56
N ASP A 49 18.59 25.27 27.42
CA ASP A 49 19.13 25.71 26.12
C ASP A 49 19.27 24.53 25.13
N GLU A 50 19.65 23.34 25.60
CA GLU A 50 19.75 22.14 24.74
C GLU A 50 18.38 21.70 24.21
N PHE A 51 17.32 21.83 25.03
CA PHE A 51 15.95 21.54 24.61
C PHE A 51 15.39 22.61 23.67
N GLU A 52 15.69 23.90 23.90
CA GLU A 52 15.29 24.99 23.00
C GLU A 52 16.01 24.90 21.64
N ASN A 53 17.30 24.53 21.65
CA ASN A 53 18.07 24.26 20.44
C ASN A 53 17.54 23.02 19.71
N PHE A 54 17.19 21.94 20.41
CA PHE A 54 16.57 20.77 19.79
C PHE A 54 15.22 21.10 19.11
N LEU A 55 14.41 21.97 19.73
CA LEU A 55 13.13 22.40 19.15
C LEU A 55 13.30 23.29 17.90
N SER A 56 14.40 24.03 17.81
CA SER A 56 14.69 24.90 16.67
C SER A 56 15.45 24.18 15.55
N GLU A 57 16.36 23.26 15.88
CA GLU A 57 17.13 22.43 14.94
C GLU A 57 16.46 21.05 14.74
N CYS A 58 15.47 21.00 13.84
CA CYS A 58 14.62 19.83 13.57
C CYS A 58 15.32 18.59 12.91
N ASN A 59 16.64 18.45 13.05
CA ASN A 59 17.42 17.38 12.39
C ASN A 59 17.88 16.25 13.32
N LEU A 60 17.65 16.37 14.64
CA LEU A 60 18.04 15.34 15.61
C LEU A 60 16.88 14.39 15.90
N GLU A 61 17.14 13.08 15.85
CA GLU A 61 16.16 12.07 16.25
C GLU A 61 15.96 12.10 17.78
N LEU A 62 14.70 12.06 18.21
CA LEU A 62 14.29 12.23 19.61
C LEU A 62 14.94 11.20 20.56
N ASP A 63 15.09 9.97 20.08
CA ASP A 63 15.73 8.87 20.78
C ASP A 63 17.22 9.11 21.02
N ASN A 64 17.96 9.60 20.02
CA ASN A 64 19.37 9.97 20.15
C ASN A 64 19.57 11.13 21.14
N PHE A 65 18.66 12.11 21.12
CA PHE A 65 18.69 13.23 22.06
C PHE A 65 18.51 12.77 23.52
N TYR A 66 17.46 12.00 23.82
CA TYR A 66 17.24 11.49 25.17
C TYR A 66 18.26 10.45 25.61
N TYR A 67 18.81 9.65 24.68
CA TYR A 67 19.92 8.75 24.97
C TYR A 67 21.13 9.52 25.48
N GLY A 68 21.49 10.65 24.84
CA GLY A 68 22.61 11.49 25.26
C GLY A 68 22.49 12.07 26.67
N LEU A 69 21.27 12.21 27.19
CA LEU A 69 20.97 12.79 28.50
C LEU A 69 20.78 11.74 29.60
N LEU A 70 19.99 10.70 29.31
CA LEU A 70 19.53 9.74 30.33
C LEU A 70 20.42 8.49 30.44
N SER A 71 21.13 8.11 29.38
CA SER A 71 21.92 6.86 29.38
C SER A 71 23.25 6.97 30.14
N LYS A 72 23.77 8.19 30.31
CA LYS A 72 25.11 8.43 30.87
C LYS A 72 25.17 8.28 32.38
N GLU A 73 24.07 8.55 33.08
CA GLU A 73 24.05 8.55 34.55
C GLU A 73 23.17 7.42 35.08
N LYS A 74 23.76 6.54 35.90
CA LYS A 74 23.05 5.41 36.53
C LYS A 74 21.86 5.86 37.38
N LYS A 75 21.88 7.10 37.87
CA LYS A 75 20.79 7.70 38.65
C LYS A 75 19.48 7.82 37.86
N TRP A 76 19.49 7.69 36.53
CA TRP A 76 18.33 7.79 35.65
C TRP A 76 17.98 6.49 34.94
N GLU A 77 18.54 5.36 35.39
CA GLU A 77 18.46 4.07 34.67
C GLU A 77 17.01 3.57 34.50
N ASP A 78 16.19 3.63 35.56
CA ASP A 78 14.80 3.16 35.53
C ASP A 78 13.91 4.12 34.71
N LEU A 79 14.14 5.43 34.82
CA LEU A 79 13.48 6.43 33.97
C LEU A 79 13.83 6.21 32.49
N TRP A 80 15.09 5.94 32.19
CA TRP A 80 15.53 5.63 30.83
C TRP A 80 14.88 4.35 30.29
N GLN A 81 14.71 3.33 31.14
CA GLN A 81 13.99 2.12 30.78
C GLN A 81 12.54 2.41 30.35
N VAL A 82 11.84 3.24 31.11
CA VAL A 82 10.47 3.67 30.78
C VAL A 82 10.43 4.47 29.48
N VAL A 83 11.35 5.42 29.29
CA VAL A 83 11.43 6.23 28.06
C VAL A 83 11.73 5.37 26.82
N LYS A 84 12.61 4.36 26.94
CA LYS A 84 12.84 3.39 25.85
C LYS A 84 11.56 2.66 25.46
N LEU A 85 10.79 2.18 26.44
CA LEU A 85 9.50 1.52 26.18
C LEU A 85 8.53 2.48 25.47
N CYS A 86 8.50 3.75 25.86
CA CYS A 86 7.70 4.77 25.17
C CYS A 86 8.11 4.99 23.71
N PHE A 87 9.40 4.88 23.38
CA PHE A 87 9.89 4.97 21.99
C PHE A 87 9.66 3.70 21.17
N ILE A 88 9.64 2.54 21.83
CA ILE A 88 9.40 1.23 21.20
C ILE A 88 7.91 1.00 20.97
N PHE A 89 7.03 1.63 21.75
CA PHE A 89 5.61 1.62 21.45
C PHE A 89 5.42 2.07 20.02
N SER A 90 5.00 1.12 19.19
CA SER A 90 4.73 1.36 17.80
C SER A 90 3.78 2.55 17.77
N HIS A 91 4.18 3.60 17.06
CA HIS A 91 3.24 4.60 16.60
C HIS A 91 2.32 3.90 15.60
N GLY A 92 1.44 3.03 16.10
CA GLY A 92 0.41 2.35 15.35
C GLY A 92 -0.42 3.45 14.74
N ASN A 93 -0.14 3.69 13.46
CA ASN A 93 -0.65 4.74 12.59
C ASN A 93 0.26 5.94 12.26
N ALA A 94 1.25 6.41 13.03
CA ALA A 94 1.92 7.68 12.64
C ALA A 94 2.75 7.62 11.34
N SER A 95 3.33 6.47 11.00
CA SER A 95 4.06 6.29 9.71
C SER A 95 3.10 6.04 8.55
N VAL A 96 2.03 5.28 8.80
CA VAL A 96 0.97 4.98 7.82
C VAL A 96 0.11 6.22 7.55
N GLU A 97 -0.23 7.00 8.57
CA GLU A 97 -0.93 8.30 8.52
C GLU A 97 -0.06 9.39 7.90
N ARG A 98 1.26 9.43 8.17
CA ARG A 98 2.18 10.25 7.37
C ARG A 98 2.09 9.86 5.90
N GLY A 99 2.05 8.56 5.59
CA GLY A 99 1.80 8.05 4.25
C GLY A 99 0.47 8.53 3.68
N PHE A 100 -0.63 8.46 4.44
CA PHE A 100 -1.96 8.90 4.02
C PHE A 100 -2.08 10.41 3.84
N SER A 101 -1.47 11.22 4.71
CA SER A 101 -1.49 12.68 4.60
C SER A 101 -0.72 13.16 3.36
N VAL A 102 0.47 12.58 3.11
CA VAL A 102 1.22 12.84 1.87
C VAL A 102 0.45 12.33 0.65
N ASN A 103 -0.21 11.17 0.74
CA ASN A 103 -1.01 10.67 -0.37
C ASN A 103 -2.24 11.57 -0.62
N LYS A 104 -2.90 12.07 0.42
CA LYS A 104 -4.06 12.98 0.30
C LYS A 104 -3.70 14.27 -0.42
N THR A 105 -2.51 14.83 -0.17
CA THR A 105 -2.02 16.02 -0.88
C THR A 105 -1.60 15.74 -2.33
N MET A 106 -1.23 14.50 -2.66
CA MET A 106 -0.81 14.09 -4.02
C MET A 106 -1.95 13.55 -4.89
N LEU A 107 -3.09 13.20 -4.30
CA LEU A 107 -4.24 12.65 -5.02
C LEU A 107 -5.09 13.79 -5.58
N VAL A 108 -5.20 13.83 -6.90
CA VAL A 108 -6.09 14.72 -7.65
C VAL A 108 -7.15 13.88 -8.34
N GLU A 109 -8.37 14.38 -8.47
CA GLU A 109 -9.44 13.70 -9.20
C GLU A 109 -9.01 13.38 -10.64
N ASN A 110 -9.44 12.22 -11.15
CA ASN A 110 -9.11 11.71 -12.50
C ASN A 110 -7.62 11.42 -12.77
N LEU A 111 -6.78 11.31 -11.73
CA LEU A 111 -5.38 10.95 -11.89
C LEU A 111 -5.22 9.46 -12.23
N LYS A 112 -4.52 9.16 -13.33
CA LYS A 112 -4.17 7.77 -13.67
C LYS A 112 -3.10 7.24 -12.72
N LYS A 113 -3.15 5.94 -12.40
CA LYS A 113 -2.15 5.23 -11.58
C LYS A 113 -0.70 5.55 -11.98
N GLN A 114 -0.41 5.54 -13.28
CA GLN A 114 0.95 5.83 -13.76
C GLN A 114 1.39 7.27 -13.47
N SER A 115 0.46 8.23 -13.58
CA SER A 115 0.73 9.62 -13.24
C SER A 115 1.02 9.78 -11.75
N LEU A 116 0.26 9.10 -10.89
CA LEU A 116 0.50 9.07 -9.44
C LEU A 116 1.87 8.49 -9.08
N ILE A 117 2.25 7.36 -9.69
CA ILE A 117 3.57 6.74 -9.48
C ILE A 117 4.69 7.70 -9.87
N ASN A 118 4.58 8.36 -11.01
CA ASN A 118 5.58 9.31 -11.49
C ASN A 118 5.66 10.55 -10.58
N HIS A 119 4.53 11.05 -10.11
CA HIS A 119 4.48 12.16 -9.16
C HIS A 119 5.14 11.77 -7.83
N ARG A 120 4.89 10.55 -7.34
CA ARG A 120 5.55 10.04 -6.12
C ARG A 120 7.06 9.90 -6.27
N ARG A 121 7.54 9.44 -7.43
CA ARG A 121 8.97 9.37 -7.71
C ARG A 121 9.62 10.75 -7.66
N ALA A 122 8.99 11.75 -8.27
CA ALA A 122 9.49 13.13 -8.24
C ALA A 122 9.52 13.68 -6.79
N TYR A 123 8.43 13.54 -6.05
CA TYR A 123 8.35 13.99 -4.65
C TYR A 123 9.41 13.34 -3.77
N ASN A 124 9.57 12.02 -3.84
CA ASN A 124 10.58 11.30 -3.05
C ASN A 124 12.00 11.78 -3.39
N GLY A 125 12.30 12.02 -4.68
CA GLY A 125 13.60 12.55 -5.11
C GLY A 125 13.87 13.95 -4.56
N ILE A 126 12.90 14.85 -4.63
CA ILE A 126 13.01 16.21 -4.05
C ILE A 126 13.20 16.12 -2.54
N LYS A 127 12.39 15.29 -1.86
CA LYS A 127 12.49 15.10 -0.42
C LYS A 127 13.86 14.55 0.01
N SER A 128 14.44 13.63 -0.77
CA SER A 128 15.79 13.11 -0.48
C SER A 128 16.90 14.14 -0.61
N LEU A 129 16.66 15.23 -1.36
CA LEU A 129 17.58 16.35 -1.49
C LEU A 129 17.37 17.41 -0.39
N GLY A 130 16.47 17.17 0.56
CA GLY A 130 16.20 18.08 1.68
C GLY A 130 15.23 19.22 1.37
N GLY A 131 14.69 19.30 0.15
CA GLY A 131 13.76 20.36 -0.23
C GLY A 131 13.85 20.73 -1.71
N VAL A 132 12.99 21.66 -2.15
CA VAL A 132 12.95 22.11 -3.56
C VAL A 132 14.11 23.06 -3.86
N GLU A 133 14.52 23.84 -2.86
CA GLU A 133 15.64 24.79 -2.88
C GLU A 133 16.98 24.12 -3.19
N ASN A 134 17.14 22.85 -2.81
CA ASN A 134 18.37 22.08 -3.04
C ASN A 134 18.40 21.37 -4.39
N VAL A 135 17.34 21.48 -5.20
CA VAL A 135 17.26 20.84 -6.51
C VAL A 135 17.94 21.71 -7.57
N SER A 136 19.13 21.30 -7.99
CA SER A 136 19.81 21.96 -9.11
C SER A 136 19.09 21.71 -10.44
N ILE A 137 18.67 22.79 -11.11
CA ILE A 137 17.99 22.71 -12.41
C ILE A 137 19.04 22.52 -13.50
N THR A 138 19.15 21.30 -14.02
CA THR A 138 20.10 20.98 -15.09
C THR A 138 19.56 21.30 -16.48
N LYS A 139 20.45 21.59 -17.44
CA LYS A 139 20.10 21.80 -18.85
C LYS A 139 19.35 20.60 -19.47
N ARG A 140 19.65 19.39 -19.00
CA ARG A 140 18.94 18.16 -19.43
C ARG A 140 17.48 18.16 -19.02
N MET A 141 17.16 18.64 -17.81
CA MET A 141 15.77 18.75 -17.34
C MET A 141 14.98 19.74 -18.21
N LEU A 142 15.58 20.89 -18.52
CA LEU A 142 14.96 21.90 -19.39
C LEU A 142 14.67 21.34 -20.79
N LEU A 143 15.63 20.63 -21.39
CA LEU A 143 15.45 19.98 -22.69
C LEU A 143 14.38 18.88 -22.65
N ALA A 144 14.36 18.07 -21.59
CA ALA A 144 13.36 17.02 -21.42
C ALA A 144 11.94 17.60 -21.31
N VAL A 145 11.77 18.70 -20.56
CA VAL A 145 10.48 19.39 -20.44
C VAL A 145 10.05 19.98 -21.79
N ARG A 146 10.95 20.68 -22.50
CA ARG A 146 10.66 21.22 -23.84
C ARG A 146 10.25 20.13 -24.83
N GLY A 147 10.88 18.95 -24.75
CA GLY A 147 10.61 17.81 -25.61
C GLY A 147 9.43 16.93 -25.19
N ALA A 148 8.84 17.12 -24.01
CA ALA A 148 7.90 16.17 -23.38
C ALA A 148 6.63 15.90 -24.20
N LYS A 149 6.22 16.85 -25.06
CA LYS A 149 5.03 16.72 -25.92
C LYS A 149 5.16 15.59 -26.94
N HIS A 150 6.37 15.36 -27.46
CA HIS A 150 6.63 14.32 -28.47
C HIS A 150 6.41 12.89 -27.94
N PRO A 151 7.09 12.44 -26.86
CA PRO A 151 6.87 11.10 -26.30
C PRO A 151 5.44 10.91 -25.79
N TYR A 152 4.78 11.97 -25.30
CA TYR A 152 3.37 11.91 -24.94
C TYR A 152 2.47 11.57 -26.14
N ARG A 153 2.61 12.29 -27.26
CA ARG A 153 1.87 12.02 -28.49
C ARG A 153 2.16 10.62 -29.04
N ALA A 154 3.43 10.23 -29.06
CA ALA A 154 3.81 8.88 -29.48
C ALA A 154 3.17 7.80 -28.58
N GLY A 155 3.11 8.04 -27.27
CA GLY A 155 2.43 7.15 -26.32
C GLY A 155 0.92 7.03 -26.57
N LEU A 156 0.24 8.14 -26.94
CA LEU A 156 -1.18 8.10 -27.30
C LEU A 156 -1.44 7.29 -28.56
N VAL A 157 -0.61 7.46 -29.60
CA VAL A 157 -0.71 6.71 -30.86
C VAL A 157 -0.55 5.21 -30.60
N ARG A 158 0.53 4.81 -29.90
CA ARG A 158 0.76 3.40 -29.52
C ARG A 158 -0.40 2.81 -28.73
N LYS A 159 -0.98 3.59 -27.82
CA LYS A 159 -2.14 3.14 -27.03
C LYS A 159 -3.36 2.89 -27.92
N LYS A 160 -3.62 3.78 -28.88
CA LYS A 160 -4.71 3.62 -29.84
C LYS A 160 -4.51 2.36 -30.69
N GLU A 161 -3.34 2.20 -31.30
CA GLU A 161 -3.00 1.01 -32.10
C GLU A 161 -3.12 -0.29 -31.32
N TYR A 162 -2.72 -0.30 -30.04
CA TYR A 162 -2.88 -1.46 -29.17
C TYR A 162 -4.36 -1.82 -28.95
N LEU A 163 -5.20 -0.82 -28.70
CA LEU A 163 -6.64 -1.03 -28.50
C LEU A 163 -7.32 -1.52 -29.78
N ASP A 164 -6.96 -0.95 -30.93
CA ASP A 164 -7.50 -1.33 -32.23
C ASP A 164 -7.12 -2.79 -32.56
N LYS A 165 -5.87 -3.18 -32.35
CA LYS A 165 -5.41 -4.57 -32.51
C LYS A 165 -6.15 -5.53 -31.56
N LYS A 166 -6.39 -5.11 -30.31
CA LYS A 166 -7.12 -5.93 -29.33
C LYS A 166 -8.59 -6.10 -29.71
N ALA A 167 -9.23 -5.04 -30.22
CA ALA A 167 -10.59 -5.09 -30.73
C ALA A 167 -10.71 -6.04 -31.94
N SER A 168 -9.79 -5.92 -32.92
CA SER A 168 -9.75 -6.82 -34.09
C SER A 168 -9.64 -8.28 -33.68
N LYS A 169 -8.69 -8.61 -32.79
CA LYS A 169 -8.51 -9.98 -32.29
C LYS A 169 -9.75 -10.51 -31.56
N THR A 170 -10.43 -9.65 -30.80
CA THR A 170 -11.66 -10.03 -30.09
C THR A 170 -12.80 -10.30 -31.07
N GLN A 171 -12.89 -9.51 -32.15
CA GLN A 171 -13.90 -9.71 -33.19
C GLN A 171 -13.62 -10.98 -34.01
N GLU A 172 -12.36 -11.25 -34.37
CA GLU A 172 -11.95 -12.49 -35.03
C GLU A 172 -12.27 -13.72 -34.18
N LYS A 173 -11.95 -13.67 -32.88
CA LYS A 173 -12.27 -14.76 -31.95
C LYS A 173 -13.78 -15.06 -31.91
N ARG A 174 -14.62 -14.01 -31.87
CA ARG A 174 -16.08 -14.15 -31.90
C ARG A 174 -16.58 -14.76 -33.22
N LYS A 175 -15.99 -14.39 -34.36
CA LYS A 175 -16.34 -14.98 -35.66
C LYS A 175 -16.02 -16.48 -35.69
N LEU A 176 -14.82 -16.86 -35.25
CA LEU A 176 -14.41 -18.27 -35.16
C LEU A 176 -15.30 -19.08 -34.20
N GLU A 177 -15.66 -18.52 -33.05
CA GLU A 177 -16.58 -19.16 -32.09
C GLU A 177 -17.96 -19.39 -32.72
N ASN A 178 -18.49 -18.41 -33.46
CA ASN A 178 -19.76 -18.53 -34.16
C ASN A 178 -19.70 -19.59 -35.28
N GLU A 179 -18.63 -19.62 -36.07
CA GLU A 179 -18.43 -20.63 -37.12
C GLU A 179 -18.33 -22.04 -36.54
N LEU A 180 -17.57 -22.22 -35.45
CA LEU A 180 -17.50 -23.49 -34.73
C LEU A 180 -18.89 -23.93 -34.25
N GLN A 181 -19.66 -23.02 -33.66
CA GLN A 181 -20.99 -23.34 -33.16
C GLN A 181 -21.94 -23.74 -34.31
N GLN A 182 -21.86 -23.08 -35.47
CA GLN A 182 -22.62 -23.45 -36.65
C GLN A 182 -22.25 -24.87 -37.14
N LEU A 183 -20.95 -25.20 -37.22
CA LEU A 183 -20.48 -26.52 -37.61
C LEU A 183 -20.93 -27.62 -36.63
N TYR A 184 -20.85 -27.37 -35.32
CA TYR A 184 -21.36 -28.31 -34.32
C TYR A 184 -22.86 -28.56 -34.47
N ASN A 185 -23.64 -27.51 -34.73
CA ASN A 185 -25.08 -27.63 -34.96
C ASN A 185 -25.39 -28.40 -36.26
N GLN A 186 -24.66 -28.15 -37.34
CA GLN A 186 -24.80 -28.91 -38.59
C GLN A 186 -24.46 -30.39 -38.40
N LYS A 187 -23.33 -30.69 -37.74
CA LYS A 187 -22.93 -32.07 -37.41
C LYS A 187 -24.01 -32.78 -36.59
N ARG A 188 -24.61 -32.09 -35.62
CA ARG A 188 -25.71 -32.64 -34.80
C ARG A 188 -26.96 -32.94 -35.64
N LYS A 189 -27.35 -32.03 -36.55
CA LYS A 189 -28.49 -32.26 -37.45
C LYS A 189 -28.29 -33.48 -38.34
N ILE A 190 -27.12 -33.59 -38.98
CA ILE A 190 -26.79 -34.73 -39.85
C ILE A 190 -26.85 -36.04 -39.07
N ARG A 191 -26.34 -36.06 -37.83
CA ARG A 191 -26.38 -37.25 -36.97
C ARG A 191 -27.83 -37.68 -36.67
N LEU A 192 -28.69 -36.73 -36.31
CA LEU A 192 -30.11 -37.02 -36.05
C LEU A 192 -30.84 -37.52 -37.30
N GLU A 193 -30.55 -36.95 -38.47
CA GLU A 193 -31.11 -37.43 -39.74
C GLU A 193 -30.62 -38.84 -40.08
N LYS A 194 -29.36 -39.16 -39.80
CA LYS A 194 -28.80 -40.50 -39.99
C LYS A 194 -29.49 -41.52 -39.08
N GLU A 195 -29.64 -41.20 -37.79
CA GLU A 195 -30.31 -42.06 -36.81
C GLU A 195 -31.78 -42.31 -37.21
N LYS A 196 -32.52 -41.30 -37.68
CA LYS A 196 -33.88 -41.47 -38.19
C LYS A 196 -33.96 -42.40 -39.41
N LYS A 197 -33.03 -42.25 -40.36
CA LYS A 197 -32.99 -43.11 -41.55
C LYS A 197 -32.64 -44.55 -41.17
N GLU A 198 -31.74 -44.76 -40.21
CA GLU A 198 -31.42 -46.08 -39.68
C GLU A 198 -32.66 -46.74 -39.09
N THR A 199 -33.43 -46.03 -38.25
CA THR A 199 -34.69 -46.57 -37.69
C THR A 199 -35.72 -46.88 -38.76
N GLU A 200 -35.87 -46.01 -39.78
CA GLU A 200 -36.79 -46.28 -40.91
C GLU A 200 -36.39 -47.52 -41.72
N PHE A 201 -35.08 -47.77 -41.88
CA PHE A 201 -34.60 -48.97 -42.56
C PHE A 201 -34.80 -50.23 -41.71
N GLU A 202 -34.54 -50.16 -40.40
CA GLU A 202 -34.79 -51.26 -39.47
C GLU A 202 -36.28 -51.67 -39.45
N GLU A 203 -37.19 -50.70 -39.38
CA GLU A 203 -38.64 -50.94 -39.45
C GLU A 203 -39.03 -51.64 -40.76
N LYS A 204 -38.50 -51.17 -41.91
CA LYS A 204 -38.76 -51.80 -43.21
C LYS A 204 -38.22 -53.22 -43.30
N ILE A 205 -37.01 -53.46 -42.79
CA ILE A 205 -36.40 -54.79 -42.73
C ILE A 205 -37.29 -55.71 -41.91
N GLN A 206 -37.73 -55.28 -40.73
CA GLN A 206 -38.57 -56.08 -39.84
C GLN A 206 -39.92 -56.43 -40.47
N ILE A 207 -40.59 -55.47 -41.12
CA ILE A 207 -41.84 -55.73 -41.87
C ILE A 207 -41.61 -56.78 -42.96
N LEU A 208 -40.51 -56.68 -43.72
CA LEU A 208 -40.19 -57.63 -44.78
C LEU A 208 -39.85 -59.02 -44.23
N GLU A 209 -39.16 -59.11 -43.09
CA GLU A 209 -38.88 -60.38 -42.41
C GLU A 209 -40.15 -61.06 -41.87
N GLU A 210 -41.06 -60.30 -41.27
CA GLU A 210 -42.37 -60.81 -40.82
C GLU A 210 -43.20 -61.32 -42.00
N LYS A 211 -43.25 -60.55 -43.09
CA LYS A 211 -43.95 -60.94 -44.32
C LYS A 211 -43.35 -62.19 -44.96
N LYS A 212 -42.01 -62.31 -44.96
CA LYS A 212 -41.30 -63.52 -45.39
C LYS A 212 -41.66 -64.73 -44.54
N LYS A 213 -41.74 -64.58 -43.21
CA LYS A 213 -42.17 -65.66 -42.30
C LYS A 213 -43.62 -66.10 -42.54
N SER A 214 -44.51 -65.19 -42.92
CA SER A 214 -45.92 -65.52 -43.21
C SER A 214 -46.14 -66.28 -44.53
N LEU A 215 -45.14 -66.33 -45.40
CA LEU A 215 -45.18 -66.98 -46.72
C LEU A 215 -44.48 -68.35 -46.73
N LEU A 216 -43.90 -68.77 -45.60
CA LEU A 216 -43.28 -70.08 -45.35
C LEU A 216 -44.19 -70.89 -44.41
#